data_AF-E4KLR6-F1
#
_entry.id   AF-E4KLR6-F1
#
_cell.length_a   1.000
_cell.length_b   1.000
_cell.length_c   1.000
_cell.angle_alpha   90.00
_cell.angle_beta   90.00
_cell.angle_gamma   90.00
#
_symmetry.space_group_name_H-M   'P 1'
#
loop_
_entity.id
_entity.type
_entity.pdbx_description
1 polymer ?
#
loop_
_entity_poly.entity_id
_entity_poly.type
_entity_poly.pdbx_seq_one_letter_code
_entity_poly.pdbx_strand_id
1 'polypeptide(L)'
;MDLDQLRDDIIQSQKKGLPFIMTSVVIWFLIACVASLNISFNIKNIMVFICSCPLMPLAWIIGKKLGVNIFAEDNELGQLGFLFTLNR
;
A
#
# COMPACT_ATOMS: atom_id res chain seq x y z
N MET A 1 3.15 26.62 8.42
CA MET A 1 3.93 25.49 8.95
C MET A 1 5.26 25.47 8.23
N ASP A 2 6.33 25.09 8.92
CA ASP A 2 7.62 24.86 8.26
C ASP A 2 7.58 23.55 7.45
N LEU A 3 8.33 23.46 6.35
CA LEU A 3 8.35 22.27 5.48
C LEU A 3 8.82 21.02 6.21
N ASP A 4 9.76 21.16 7.15
CA ASP A 4 10.26 20.01 7.92
C ASP A 4 9.18 19.50 8.88
N GLN A 5 8.36 20.39 9.44
CA GLN A 5 7.23 20.00 10.30
C GLN A 5 6.17 19.21 9.52
N LEU A 6 5.80 19.68 8.32
CA LEU A 6 4.84 18.99 7.45
C LEU A 6 5.37 17.60 7.04
N ARG A 7 6.68 17.47 6.81
CA ARG A 7 7.31 16.18 6.51
C ARG A 7 7.26 15.23 7.71
N ASP A 8 7.59 15.71 8.90
CA ASP A 8 7.59 14.89 10.12
C ASP A 8 6.17 14.41 10.50
N ASP A 9 5.16 15.26 10.29
CA ASP A 9 3.75 14.91 10.47
C ASP A 9 3.31 13.77 9.54
N ILE A 10 3.76 13.78 8.28
CA ILE A 10 3.51 12.67 7.33
C ILE A 10 4.21 11.40 7.80
N ILE A 11 5.47 11.49 8.23
CA ILE A 11 6.23 10.32 8.71
C ILE A 11 5.55 9.68 9.91
N GLN A 12 5.04 10.50 10.84
CA GLN A 12 4.38 10.05 12.06
C GLN A 12 2.98 9.46 11.76
N SER A 13 2.17 10.14 10.95
CA SER A 13 0.82 9.70 10.57
C SER A 13 0.79 8.42 9.74
N GLN A 14 1.79 8.21 8.87
CA GLN A 14 1.94 7.04 8.00
C GLN A 14 2.72 5.89 8.64
N LYS A 15 3.32 6.11 9.82
CA LYS A 15 4.31 5.22 10.45
C LYS A 15 5.33 4.70 9.44
N LYS A 16 5.89 5.59 8.61
CA LYS A 16 6.86 5.23 7.53
C LYS A 16 6.35 4.19 6.52
N GLY A 17 5.05 4.14 6.24
CA GLY A 17 4.48 3.21 5.26
C GLY A 17 4.34 1.78 5.77
N LEU A 18 4.35 1.57 7.09
CA LEU A 18 4.19 0.27 7.74
C LEU A 18 2.99 -0.56 7.20
N PRO A 19 1.80 0.03 6.92
CA PRO A 19 0.68 -0.74 6.36
C PRO A 19 1.01 -1.38 5.02
N PHE A 20 1.76 -0.70 4.14
CA PHE A 20 2.16 -1.25 2.84
C PHE A 20 3.15 -2.40 2.99
N ILE A 21 4.09 -2.29 3.93
CA ILE A 21 5.07 -3.35 4.21
C ILE A 21 4.34 -4.61 4.69
N MET A 22 3.39 -4.47 5.61
CA MET A 22 2.58 -5.60 6.08
C MET A 22 1.73 -6.22 4.97
N THR A 23 1.08 -5.39 4.15
CA THR A 23 0.32 -5.89 2.99
C THR A 23 1.22 -6.66 2.02
N SER A 24 2.45 -6.19 1.78
CA SER A 24 3.40 -6.87 0.88
C SER A 24 3.68 -8.31 1.32
N VAL A 25 3.86 -8.55 2.62
CA VAL A 25 4.07 -9.91 3.16
C VAL A 25 2.86 -10.81 2.85
N VAL A 26 1.64 -10.30 3.00
CA VAL A 26 0.40 -11.04 2.70
C VAL A 26 0.30 -11.35 1.20
N ILE A 27 0.61 -10.38 0.35
CA ILE A 27 0.57 -10.52 -1.11
C ILE A 27 1.59 -11.56 -1.57
N TRP A 28 2.83 -11.51 -1.08
CA TRP A 28 3.87 -12.49 -1.39
C TRP A 28 3.50 -13.90 -0.93
N PHE A 29 2.88 -14.02 0.26
CA PHE A 29 2.38 -15.31 0.73
C PHE A 29 1.31 -15.88 -0.21
N LEU A 30 0.38 -15.04 -0.67
CA LEU A 30 -0.68 -15.44 -1.58
C LEU A 30 -0.15 -15.83 -2.96
N ILE A 31 0.86 -15.09 -3.47
CA ILE A 31 1.61 -15.46 -4.69
C ILE A 31 2.32 -16.81 -4.51
N ALA A 32 2.96 -17.05 -3.37
CA ALA A 32 3.64 -18.32 -3.08
C ALA A 32 2.65 -19.51 -3.04
N CYS A 33 1.46 -19.31 -2.47
CA CYS A 33 0.38 -20.30 -2.51
C CYS A 33 -0.05 -20.61 -3.95
N VAL A 34 -0.28 -19.59 -4.78
CA VAL A 34 -0.64 -19.77 -6.20
C VAL A 34 0.50 -20.45 -6.98
N ALA A 35 1.75 -20.10 -6.69
CA ALA A 35 2.92 -20.69 -7.32
C ALA A 35 3.08 -22.17 -6.98
N SER A 36 2.70 -22.58 -5.77
CA SER A 36 2.75 -23.96 -5.28
C SER A 36 1.64 -24.84 -5.87
N LEU A 37 0.55 -24.26 -6.40
CA LEU A 37 -0.51 -25.00 -7.06
C LEU A 37 -0.06 -25.51 -8.45
N ASN A 38 -0.48 -26.74 -8.79
CA ASN A 38 -0.09 -27.40 -10.04
C ASN A 38 -1.11 -27.11 -11.17
N ILE A 39 -1.23 -25.83 -11.55
CA ILE A 39 -2.11 -25.34 -12.61
C ILE A 39 -1.28 -25.03 -13.87
N SER A 40 -1.94 -25.00 -15.05
CA SER A 40 -1.35 -24.53 -16.30
C SER A 40 -0.68 -23.15 -16.16
N PHE A 41 0.43 -22.97 -16.89
CA PHE A 41 1.30 -21.79 -16.77
C PHE A 41 0.57 -20.47 -17.04
N ASN A 42 -0.35 -20.46 -18.03
CA ASN A 42 -1.15 -19.28 -18.37
C ASN A 42 -2.07 -18.84 -17.21
N ILE A 43 -2.79 -19.78 -16.60
CA ILE A 43 -3.70 -19.47 -15.50
C ILE A 43 -2.91 -19.03 -14.26
N LYS A 44 -1.75 -19.65 -14.00
CA LYS A 44 -0.86 -19.27 -12.90
C LYS A 44 -0.41 -17.81 -13.01
N ASN A 45 0.01 -17.36 -14.20
CA ASN A 45 0.43 -15.97 -14.40
C ASN A 45 -0.70 -14.96 -14.19
N ILE A 46 -1.89 -15.27 -14.71
CA ILE A 46 -3.08 -14.42 -14.52
C ILE A 46 -3.47 -14.36 -13.04
N MET A 47 -3.45 -15.49 -12.33
CA MET A 47 -3.72 -15.51 -10.90
C MET A 47 -2.73 -14.65 -10.12
N VAL A 48 -1.42 -14.80 -10.36
CA VAL A 48 -0.38 -13.97 -9.71
C VAL A 48 -0.61 -12.48 -9.97
N PHE A 49 -1.00 -12.11 -11.19
CA PHE A 49 -1.34 -10.72 -11.49
C PHE A 49 -2.53 -10.22 -10.64
N ILE A 50 -3.60 -11.00 -10.55
CA ILE A 50 -4.81 -10.69 -9.75
C ILE A 50 -4.47 -10.58 -8.26
N CYS A 51 -3.47 -11.32 -7.76
CA CYS A 51 -3.01 -11.22 -6.37
C CYS A 51 -2.56 -9.81 -5.99
N SER A 52 -2.18 -8.98 -6.97
CA SER A 52 -1.70 -7.61 -6.78
C SER A 52 -2.84 -6.58 -6.68
N CYS A 53 -4.00 -6.86 -7.28
CA CYS A 53 -5.16 -5.97 -7.28
C CYS A 53 -5.64 -5.56 -5.87
N PRO A 54 -5.70 -6.46 -4.86
CA PRO A 54 -6.15 -6.08 -3.53
C PRO A 54 -5.09 -5.35 -2.69
N LEU A 55 -3.90 -5.04 -3.22
CA LEU A 55 -2.82 -4.39 -2.45
C LEU A 55 -3.28 -3.07 -1.81
N MET A 56 -3.94 -2.20 -2.58
CA MET A 56 -4.41 -0.92 -2.06
C MET A 56 -5.52 -1.06 -1.00
N PRO A 57 -6.61 -1.82 -1.24
CA PRO A 57 -7.64 -2.01 -0.21
C PRO A 57 -7.12 -2.75 1.03
N LEU A 58 -6.20 -3.72 0.87
CA LEU A 58 -5.58 -4.40 2.01
C LEU A 58 -4.71 -3.46 2.84
N ALA A 59 -3.86 -2.64 2.20
CA ALA A 59 -3.07 -1.63 2.90
C ALA A 59 -3.96 -0.68 3.68
N TRP A 60 -5.07 -0.24 3.09
CA TRP A 60 -6.05 0.62 3.77
C TRP A 60 -6.70 -0.04 4.99
N ILE A 61 -7.13 -1.30 4.88
CA ILE A 61 -7.71 -2.04 6.00
C ILE A 61 -6.70 -2.21 7.13
N ILE A 62 -5.46 -2.58 6.79
CA ILE A 62 -4.37 -2.77 7.76
C ILE A 62 -4.02 -1.44 8.42
N GLY A 63 -3.93 -0.35 7.65
CA GLY A 63 -3.68 0.99 8.18
C GLY A 63 -4.77 1.44 9.14
N LYS A 64 -6.04 1.24 8.79
CA LYS A 64 -7.18 1.54 9.67
C LYS A 64 -7.12 0.76 10.98
N LYS A 65 -6.74 -0.52 10.95
CA LYS A 65 -6.54 -1.34 12.18
C LYS A 65 -5.39 -0.84 13.05
N LEU A 66 -4.36 -0.24 12.45
CA LEU A 66 -3.17 0.27 13.15
C LEU A 66 -3.29 1.74 13.60
N GLY A 67 -4.43 2.38 13.31
CA GLY A 67 -4.65 3.82 13.54
C GLY A 67 -3.76 4.70 12.65
N VAL A 68 -3.40 4.22 11.47
CA VAL A 68 -2.54 4.92 10.49
C VAL A 68 -3.42 5.53 9.42
N ASN A 69 -3.32 6.85 9.24
CA ASN A 69 -4.02 7.56 8.17
C ASN A 69 -3.17 7.51 6.91
N ILE A 70 -3.49 6.60 5.99
CA ILE A 70 -2.70 6.37 4.77
C ILE A 70 -2.75 7.53 3.76
N PHE A 71 -3.77 8.38 3.86
CA PHE A 71 -3.93 9.49 2.93
C PHE A 71 -3.50 10.84 3.49
N ALA A 72 -3.07 10.92 4.77
CA ALA A 72 -2.61 12.15 5.43
C ALA A 72 -3.39 13.41 4.99
N GLU A 73 -4.72 13.31 4.92
CA GLU A 73 -5.61 14.34 4.33
C GLU A 73 -5.53 15.67 5.08
N ASP A 74 -5.11 15.62 6.36
CA ASP A 74 -4.90 16.78 7.22
C ASP A 74 -3.63 17.58 6.86
N ASN A 75 -2.81 17.10 5.92
CA ASN A 75 -1.54 17.71 5.54
C ASN A 75 -1.50 18.09 4.05
N GLU A 76 -1.22 19.35 3.77
CA GLU A 76 -1.14 19.92 2.41
C GLU A 76 -0.09 19.22 1.53
N LEU A 77 1.03 18.75 2.10
CA LEU A 77 2.04 17.97 1.38
C LEU A 77 1.52 16.57 1.00
N GLY A 78 0.63 15.98 1.80
CA GLY A 78 -0.03 14.71 1.49
C GLY A 78 -0.91 14.84 0.24
N GLN A 79 -1.71 15.91 0.20
CA GLN A 79 -2.56 16.22 -0.94
C GLN A 79 -1.76 16.58 -2.20
N LEU A 80 -0.67 17.35 -2.07
CA LEU A 80 0.24 17.66 -3.17
C LEU A 80 0.94 16.40 -3.71
N GLY A 81 1.38 15.49 -2.84
CA GLY A 81 1.96 14.21 -3.25
C GLY A 81 0.99 13.33 -4.04
N PHE A 82 -0.29 13.34 -3.65
CA PHE A 82 -1.35 12.66 -4.42
C PHE A 82 -1.59 13.32 -5.78
N LEU A 83 -1.66 14.66 -5.83
CA LEU A 83 -1.78 15.41 -7.08
C LEU A 83 -0.62 15.16 -8.04
N PHE A 84 0.63 15.09 -7.55
CA PHE A 84 1.78 14.72 -8.38
C PHE A 84 1.71 13.27 -8.89
N THR A 85 1.08 12.36 -8.12
CA THR A 85 0.87 10.98 -8.58
C THR A 85 -0.16 10.89 -9.70
N LEU A 86 -1.17 11.78 -9.67
CA LEU A 86 -2.21 11.86 -10.70
C LEU A 86 -1.76 12.65 -11.94
N ASN A 87 -0.94 13.67 -11.75
CA ASN A 87 -0.38 14.50 -12.81
C ASN A 87 0.87 13.84 -13.43
N ARG A 88 0.66 12.65 -14.02
CA ARG A 88 1.66 11.97 -14.86
C ARG A 88 1.85 12.69 -16.20
#